data_AF-A0A7C6W578-F1
#
_entry.id   AF-A0A7C6W578-F1
#
_cell.length_a   1.000
_cell.length_b   1.000
_cell.length_c   1.000
_cell.angle_alpha   90.00
_cell.angle_beta   90.00
_cell.angle_gamma   90.00
#
_symmetry.space_group_name_H-M   'P 1'
#
loop_
_entity.id
_entity.type
_entity.pdbx_description
1 polymer ?
#
loop_
_entity_poly.entity_id
_entity_poly.type
_entity_poly.pdbx_seq_one_letter_code
_entity_poly.pdbx_strand_id
1 'polypeptide(L)' 'MLELIIYVASLFVFFAIVLRILKAVNLPKAFKANHIWEIKAAYFIISLALAHLLTEVILRFVEWSKLLL' A
#
# COMPACT_ATOMS: atom_id res chain seq x y z
N MET A 1 -3.15 -18.48 -10.86
CA MET A 1 -4.10 -18.56 -9.70
C MET A 1 -3.39 -18.30 -8.38
N LEU A 2 -2.40 -19.09 -7.98
CA LEU A 2 -1.67 -18.88 -6.71
C LEU A 2 -1.00 -17.49 -6.62
N GLU A 3 -0.35 -17.03 -7.69
CA GLU A 3 0.30 -15.71 -7.72
C GLU A 3 -0.69 -14.56 -7.59
N LEU A 4 -1.88 -14.68 -8.19
CA LEU A 4 -2.96 -13.71 -8.03
C LEU A 4 -3.46 -13.67 -6.58
N ILE A 5 -3.58 -14.83 -5.92
CA ILE A 5 -3.97 -14.90 -4.50
C ILE A 5 -2.90 -14.23 -3.63
N ILE A 6 -1.62 -14.54 -3.85
CA ILE A 6 -0.50 -13.93 -3.11
C ILE A 6 -0.49 -12.42 -3.34
N TYR A 7 -0.68 -11.97 -4.57
CA TYR A 7 -0.75 -10.55 -4.92
C TYR A 7 -1.89 -9.86 -4.17
N VAL A 8 -3.12 -10.37 -4.27
CA VAL A 8 -4.30 -9.75 -3.63
C VAL A 8 -4.15 -9.76 -2.11
N ALA A 9 -3.73 -10.88 -1.51
CA ALA A 9 -3.51 -10.97 -0.06
C ALA A 9 -2.45 -9.97 0.42
N SER A 10 -1.32 -9.90 -0.28
CA SER A 10 -0.23 -8.97 0.04
C SER A 10 -0.68 -7.52 -0.12
N LEU A 11 -1.45 -7.20 -1.16
CA LEU A 11 -2.00 -5.88 -1.40
C LEU A 11 -2.87 -5.42 -0.23
N PHE A 12 -3.78 -6.27 0.27
CA PHE A 12 -4.61 -5.95 1.43
C PHE A 12 -3.79 -5.75 2.71
N VAL A 13 -2.80 -6.61 2.95
CA VAL A 13 -1.92 -6.51 4.13
C VAL A 13 -1.10 -5.22 4.08
N PHE A 14 -0.43 -4.93 2.96
CA PHE A 14 0.36 -3.69 2.83
C PHE A 14 -0.52 -2.45 2.85
N PHE A 15 -1.71 -2.50 2.25
CA PHE A 15 -2.65 -1.39 2.33
C PHE A 15 -3.00 -1.05 3.78
N ALA A 16 -3.32 -2.06 4.60
CA ALA A 16 -3.65 -1.85 6.01
C ALA A 16 -2.45 -1.30 6.80
N ILE A 17 -1.24 -1.81 6.55
CA ILE A 17 -0.01 -1.34 7.18
C ILE A 17 0.28 0.12 6.80
N VAL A 18 0.30 0.44 5.51
CA VAL A 18 0.59 1.79 5.02
C VAL A 18 -0.46 2.78 5.53
N LEU A 19 -1.74 2.42 5.49
CA LEU A 19 -2.80 3.28 5.99
C LEU A 19 -2.62 3.60 7.49
N ARG A 20 -2.21 2.60 8.29
CA ARG A 20 -1.91 2.79 9.72
C ARG A 20 -0.71 3.72 9.92
N ILE A 21 0.36 3.53 9.15
CA ILE A 21 1.57 4.37 9.20
C ILE A 21 1.22 5.82 8.82
N LEU A 22 0.54 6.01 7.69
CA LEU A 22 0.16 7.35 7.22
C LEU A 22 -0.69 8.08 8.27
N LYS A 23 -1.65 7.39 8.90
CA LYS A 23 -2.45 7.98 9.99
C LYS A 23 -1.59 8.46 11.16
N ALA A 24 -0.51 7.75 11.47
CA ALA A 24 0.45 8.14 12.51
C ALA A 24 1.34 9.32 12.09
N VAL A 25 1.66 9.45 10.80
CA VAL A 25 2.47 10.55 10.23
C VAL A 25 1.72 11.90 10.26
N ASN A 26 0.42 11.90 10.52
CA ASN A 26 -0.37 13.11 10.74
C ASN A 26 -0.36 14.04 9.51
N LEU A 27 -0.57 13.44 8.33
CA LEU A 27 -0.85 14.12 7.06
C LEU A 27 -1.91 15.26 7.08
N PRO A 28 -2.92 15.31 7.98
CA PRO A 28 -3.93 16.37 7.95
C PRO A 28 -3.34 17.78 8.11
N LYS A 29 -2.15 17.90 8.73
CA LYS A 29 -1.43 19.17 8.85
C LYS A 29 -1.01 19.78 7.50
N ALA A 30 -0.92 18.97 6.44
CA ALA A 30 -0.60 19.42 5.08
C ALA A 30 -1.83 19.92 4.30
N PHE A 31 -3.05 19.72 4.82
CA PHE A 31 -4.30 20.11 4.17
C PHE A 31 -4.91 21.34 4.85
N LYS A 32 -5.67 22.13 4.10
CA LYS A 32 -6.46 23.23 4.67
C LYS A 32 -7.54 22.67 5.59
N ALA A 33 -7.87 23.41 6.65
CA ALA A 33 -8.97 23.06 7.55
C ALA A 33 -10.28 22.82 6.75
N ASN A 34 -11.14 21.93 7.28
CA ASN A 34 -12.42 21.49 6.69
C ASN A 34 -12.40 20.66 5.40
N HIS A 35 -11.25 20.25 4.88
CA HIS A 35 -11.14 19.37 3.69
C HIS A 35 -11.11 17.88 4.08
N ILE A 36 -12.10 17.44 4.87
CA ILE A 36 -12.12 16.09 5.47
C ILE A 36 -12.21 14.99 4.39
N TRP A 37 -12.92 15.27 3.30
CA TRP A 37 -13.08 14.33 2.19
C TRP A 37 -11.78 14.14 1.42
N GLU A 38 -11.08 15.24 1.10
CA GLU A 38 -9.79 15.19 0.42
C GLU A 38 -8.73 14.49 1.27
N ILE A 39 -8.72 14.74 2.57
CA ILE A 39 -7.80 14.07 3.50
C ILE A 39 -8.04 12.55 3.48
N LYS A 40 -9.29 12.11 3.56
CA LYS A 40 -9.64 10.67 3.50
C LYS A 40 -9.26 10.06 2.15
N ALA A 41 -9.53 10.75 1.06
CA ALA A 41 -9.17 10.29 -0.28
C ALA A 41 -7.64 10.19 -0.45
N ALA A 42 -6.88 11.17 0.04
CA ALA A 42 -5.42 11.15 0.01
C ALA A 42 -4.86 9.95 0.79
N TYR A 43 -5.36 9.69 2.00
CA TYR A 43 -4.98 8.51 2.76
C TYR A 43 -5.23 7.22 1.99
N PHE A 44 -6.40 7.09 1.37
CA PHE A 44 -6.76 5.89 0.60
C PHE A 44 -5.86 5.72 -0.63
N ILE A 45 -5.73 6.75 -1.46
CA ILE A 45 -4.99 6.70 -2.72
C ILE A 45 -3.50 6.44 -2.46
N ILE A 46 -2.88 7.17 -1.52
CA ILE A 46 -1.47 7.00 -1.20
C ILE A 46 -1.22 5.60 -0.63
N SER A 47 -2.12 5.11 0.25
CA SER A 47 -1.99 3.76 0.80
C SER A 47 -2.09 2.69 -0.29
N LEU A 48 -3.02 2.84 -1.24
CA LEU A 48 -3.21 1.89 -2.32
C LEU A 48 -2.01 1.86 -3.27
N ALA A 49 -1.49 3.02 -3.66
CA ALA A 49 -0.33 3.13 -4.53
C ALA A 49 0.92 2.50 -3.89
N LEU A 50 1.19 2.80 -2.62
CA LEU A 50 2.33 2.24 -1.90
C LEU A 50 2.17 0.74 -1.66
N ALA A 51 0.95 0.28 -1.33
CA ALA A 51 0.69 -1.15 -1.17
C ALA A 51 0.91 -1.93 -2.47
N HIS A 52 0.50 -1.36 -3.59
CA HIS A 52 0.75 -1.94 -4.91
C HIS A 52 2.25 -2.07 -5.19
N LEU A 53 3.02 -0.99 -4.98
CA LEU A 53 4.46 -0.98 -5.17
C LEU A 53 5.17 -2.01 -4.28
N LEU A 54 4.82 -2.09 -2.99
CA LEU A 54 5.39 -3.08 -2.08
C LEU A 54 5.05 -4.52 -2.49
N THR A 55 3.84 -4.74 -2.98
CA THR A 55 3.42 -6.07 -3.48
C THR A 55 4.22 -6.46 -4.71
N GLU A 56 4.43 -5.56 -5.67
CA GLU A 56 5.25 -5.84 -6.85
C GLU A 56 6.69 -6.17 -6.47
N VAL A 57 7.27 -5.45 -5.50
CA VAL A 57 8.63 -5.72 -5.01
C VAL A 57 8.74 -7.16 -4.50
N ILE A 58 7.78 -7.62 -3.69
CA ILE A 58 7.79 -9.00 -3.18
C ILE A 58 7.64 -10.01 -4.30
N LEU A 59 6.75 -9.78 -5.26
CA LEU A 59 6.58 -10.71 -6.38
C LEU A 59 7.84 -10.81 -7.23
N ARG A 60 8.54 -9.69 -7.48
CA ARG A 60 9.84 -9.70 -8.17
C ARG A 60 10.89 -10.48 -7.39
N PHE A 61 10.95 -10.33 -6.06
CA PHE A 61 11.83 -11.14 -5.23
C PHE A 61 11.52 -12.64 -5.32
N VAL A 62 10.23 -13.01 -5.30
CA VAL A 62 9.80 -14.40 -5.47
C VAL A 62 10.20 -14.93 -6.85
N GLU A 63 10.00 -14.15 -7.91
CA GLU A 63 10.40 -14.52 -9.26
C GLU A 63 11.92 -14.73 -9.38
N TRP A 64 12.73 -13.82 -8.83
CA TRP A 64 14.19 -13.99 -8.79
C TRP A 64 14.62 -15.20 -7.98
N SER A 65 13.94 -15.52 -6.88
CA SER A 65 14.27 -16.71 -6.08
C SER A 65 14.04 -18.01 -6.84
N LYS A 66 13.01 -18.05 -7.72
CA LYS A 66 12.75 -19.20 -8.60
C LYS A 66 13.80 -19.36 -9.71
N LEU A 67 14.52 -18.29 -10.07
CA LEU A 67 15.58 -18.35 -11.09
C LEU A 67 16.92 -18.82 -10.53
N LEU A 68 17.12 -18.71 -9.21
CA LEU A 68 18.37 -19.06 -8.51
C LEU A 68 18.36 -20.48 -7.92
N LEU A 69 17.21 -21.15 -7.88
CA LEU A 69 16.98 -22.51 -7.39
C LEU A 69 16.57 -23.44 -8.54
#